data_AF-A0AAE0EA70-F1
#
_entry.id   AF-A0AAE0EA70-F1
#
_cell.length_a   1.000
_cell.length_b   1.000
_cell.length_c   1.000
_cell.angle_alpha   90.00
_cell.angle_beta   90.00
_cell.angle_gamma   90.00
#
_symmetry.space_group_name_H-M   'P 1'
#
loop_
_entity.id
_entity.type
_entity.pdbx_description
1 polymer ?
#
loop_
_entity_poly.entity_id
_entity_poly.type
_entity_poly.pdbx_seq_one_letter_code
_entity_poly.pdbx_strand_id
1 'polypeptide(L)'
;MQGIAHIFTGHDAGNCVSIIRYDGGNPADDPIILLQETRNDASGSLVVYTPLDLHSVNMVMDGADSSMVASLPSGFAIHPDGHTGHGTTRNDNEGSNFNETAGGCILTIAFQILINNQPNNNISVESVETVSKLITCTIRKINAAIQET
;
A
#
# COMPACT_ATOMS: atom_id res chain seq x y z
N MET A 1 9.48 -11.70 6.21
CA MET A 1 9.57 -10.25 6.47
C MET A 1 9.59 -10.04 7.96
N GLN A 2 10.47 -9.19 8.45
CA GLN A 2 10.64 -8.91 9.87
C GLN A 2 10.56 -7.39 10.10
N GLY A 3 9.67 -6.95 10.99
CA GLY A 3 9.66 -5.54 11.45
C GLY A 3 10.88 -5.27 12.31
N ILE A 4 11.71 -4.30 11.91
CA ILE A 4 12.92 -3.89 12.64
C ILE A 4 12.59 -2.75 13.61
N ALA A 5 11.78 -1.79 13.13
CA ALA A 5 11.43 -0.59 13.89
C ALA A 5 10.05 -0.08 13.48
N HIS A 6 9.37 0.58 14.42
CA HIS A 6 8.11 1.26 14.22
C HIS A 6 8.18 2.65 14.85
N ILE A 7 7.80 3.66 14.08
CA ILE A 7 7.72 5.06 14.51
C ILE A 7 6.26 5.46 14.40
N PHE A 8 5.61 5.69 15.53
CA PHE A 8 4.21 6.12 15.55
C PHE A 8 4.12 7.59 15.12
N THR A 9 3.23 7.87 14.15
CA THR A 9 3.11 9.20 13.53
C THR A 9 1.90 10.00 14.01
N GLY A 10 1.09 9.44 14.91
CA GLY A 10 -0.11 10.08 15.43
C GLY A 10 -0.59 9.45 16.74
N HIS A 11 -1.84 9.78 17.11
CA HIS A 11 -2.47 9.26 18.33
C HIS A 11 -2.92 7.80 18.19
N ASP A 12 -3.38 7.41 17.01
CA ASP A 12 -3.83 6.04 16.74
C ASP A 12 -2.64 5.12 16.54
N ALA A 13 -2.61 4.01 17.30
CA ALA A 13 -1.54 3.02 17.25
C ALA A 13 -1.39 2.33 15.88
N GLY A 14 -2.38 2.44 15.00
CA GLY A 14 -2.31 1.97 13.61
C GLY A 14 -1.51 2.88 12.67
N ASN A 15 -1.25 4.12 13.07
CA ASN A 15 -0.55 5.11 12.25
C ASN A 15 0.94 5.07 12.56
N CYS A 16 1.72 4.48 11.64
CA CYS A 16 3.14 4.31 11.85
C CYS A 16 3.94 4.27 10.56
N VAL A 17 5.20 4.65 10.67
CA VAL A 17 6.25 4.34 9.71
C VAL A 17 7.03 3.15 10.24
N SER A 18 7.07 2.08 9.46
CA SER A 18 7.71 0.81 9.78
C SER A 18 8.91 0.58 8.87
N ILE A 19 10.00 0.11 9.46
CA ILE A 19 11.16 -0.40 8.72
C ILE A 19 11.06 -1.93 8.74
N ILE A 20 10.90 -2.53 7.58
CA ILE A 20 10.69 -3.97 7.42
C ILE A 20 11.88 -4.54 6.66
N ARG A 21 12.48 -5.60 7.18
CA ARG A 21 13.53 -6.35 6.49
C ARG A 21 12.94 -7.53 5.73
N TYR A 22 13.35 -7.67 4.49
CA TYR A 22 13.16 -8.86 3.69
C TYR A 22 14.53 -9.43 3.33
N ASP A 23 14.97 -10.41 4.10
CA ASP A 23 16.05 -11.30 3.68
C ASP A 23 15.49 -12.16 2.55
N GLY A 24 16.14 -12.13 1.39
CA GLY A 24 15.67 -12.78 0.17
C GLY A 24 15.43 -14.28 0.33
N GLY A 25 14.96 -14.92 -0.75
CA GLY A 25 14.74 -16.37 -0.77
C GLY A 25 16.03 -17.16 -0.59
N ASN A 26 17.18 -16.59 -0.98
CA ASN A 26 18.50 -17.20 -0.84
C ASN A 26 19.42 -16.40 0.10
N PRO A 27 20.34 -17.05 0.83
CA PRO A 27 21.27 -16.37 1.74
C PRO A 27 22.28 -15.44 1.06
N ALA A 28 22.44 -15.56 -0.27
CA ALA A 28 23.35 -14.74 -1.06
C ALA A 28 22.70 -13.46 -1.59
N ASP A 29 21.37 -13.33 -1.48
CA ASP A 29 20.66 -12.15 -1.93
C ASP A 29 20.82 -11.04 -0.89
N ASP A 30 21.17 -9.83 -1.34
CA ASP A 30 21.23 -8.69 -0.44
C ASP A 30 19.84 -8.41 0.15
N PRO A 31 19.74 -8.16 1.46
CA PRO A 31 18.47 -7.90 2.10
C PRO A 31 17.86 -6.60 1.56
N ILE A 32 16.56 -6.65 1.28
CA ILE A 32 15.78 -5.49 0.89
C ILE A 32 15.16 -4.89 2.16
N ILE A 33 15.26 -3.58 2.30
CA ILE A 33 14.58 -2.83 3.35
C ILE A 33 13.31 -2.20 2.74
N LEU A 34 12.17 -2.42 3.38
CA LEU A 34 10.93 -1.73 3.06
C LEU A 34 10.74 -0.61 4.07
N LEU A 35 10.64 0.63 3.59
CA LEU A 35 10.09 1.73 4.38
C LEU A 35 8.59 1.80 4.09
N GLN A 36 7.76 1.49 5.07
CA GLN A 36 6.30 1.43 4.92
C GLN A 36 5.62 2.42 5.86
N GLU A 37 4.82 3.31 5.33
CA GLU A 37 3.87 4.11 6.08
C GLU A 37 2.49 3.45 6.04
N THR A 38 1.84 3.37 7.19
CA THR A 38 0.44 2.95 7.32
C THR A 38 -0.31 4.05 8.05
N ARG A 39 -1.47 4.39 7.51
CA ARG A 39 -2.36 5.38 8.08
C ARG A 39 -3.80 4.91 8.01
N ASN A 40 -4.55 5.19 9.06
CA ASN A 40 -5.97 4.98 9.16
C ASN A 40 -6.56 6.18 9.90
N ASP A 41 -7.51 6.86 9.28
CA ASP A 41 -8.29 7.92 9.92
C ASP A 41 -9.70 7.98 9.33
N ALA A 42 -10.49 8.99 9.71
CA ALA A 42 -11.88 9.15 9.28
C ALA A 42 -12.03 9.30 7.75
N SER A 43 -10.97 9.65 7.01
CA SER A 43 -10.99 9.75 5.54
C SER A 43 -10.78 8.41 4.85
N GLY A 44 -10.14 7.44 5.52
CA GLY A 44 -9.86 6.13 4.98
C GLY A 44 -8.56 5.53 5.52
N SER A 45 -8.14 4.46 4.88
CA SER A 45 -6.90 3.74 5.22
C SER A 45 -5.93 3.75 4.04
N LEU A 46 -4.63 3.82 4.32
CA LEU A 46 -3.55 3.90 3.35
C LEU A 46 -2.39 3.03 3.80
N VAL A 47 -1.80 2.30 2.86
CA VAL A 47 -0.48 1.69 3.01
C VAL A 47 0.37 2.12 1.83
N VAL A 48 1.46 2.84 2.10
CA VAL A 48 2.48 3.22 1.11
C VAL A 48 3.81 2.65 1.54
N TYR A 49 4.53 2.07 0.62
CA TYR A 49 5.85 1.51 0.89
C TYR A 49 6.81 1.81 -0.26
N THR A 50 8.10 1.84 0.06
CA THR A 50 9.14 1.86 -0.97
C THR A 50 10.26 0.88 -0.60
N PRO A 51 10.70 0.05 -1.55
CA PRO A 51 11.88 -0.78 -1.36
C PRO A 51 13.14 0.09 -1.45
N LEU A 52 14.07 -0.16 -0.54
CA LEU A 52 15.38 0.47 -0.45
C LEU A 52 16.42 -0.64 -0.35
N ASP A 53 17.57 -0.45 -1.00
CA ASP A 53 18.71 -1.32 -0.80
C ASP A 53 19.40 -1.00 0.53
N LEU A 54 19.92 -2.03 1.21
CA LEU A 54 20.58 -1.86 2.51
C LEU A 54 21.78 -0.90 2.44
N HIS A 55 22.48 -0.86 1.30
CA HIS A 55 23.64 0.01 1.12
C HIS A 55 23.25 1.49 1.17
N SER A 56 22.24 1.91 0.40
CA SER A 56 21.69 3.25 0.40
C SER A 56 21.20 3.66 1.79
N VAL A 57 20.53 2.75 2.50
CA VAL A 57 20.08 3.01 3.89
C VAL A 57 21.27 3.28 4.81
N ASN A 58 22.32 2.45 4.75
CA ASN A 58 23.52 2.62 5.57
C ASN A 58 24.22 3.95 5.25
N MET A 59 24.33 4.32 3.98
CA MET A 59 24.90 5.61 3.59
C MET A 59 24.14 6.80 4.21
N VAL A 60 22.81 6.77 4.18
CA VAL A 60 21.99 7.82 4.82
C VAL A 60 22.16 7.80 6.35
N MET A 61 22.26 6.62 6.96
CA MET A 61 22.54 6.50 8.41
C MET A 61 23.92 7.05 8.79
N ASP A 62 24.90 6.94 7.89
CA ASP A 62 26.24 7.52 8.04
C ASP A 62 26.27 9.04 7.77
N GLY A 63 25.12 9.66 7.49
CA GLY A 63 24.96 11.09 7.30
C GLY A 63 25.03 11.58 5.85
N ALA A 64 24.95 10.68 4.86
CA ALA A 64 24.80 11.08 3.46
C ALA A 64 23.44 11.75 3.19
N ASP A 65 23.38 12.54 2.11
CA ASP A 65 22.15 13.19 1.66
C ASP A 65 21.11 12.15 1.19
N SER A 66 19.95 12.15 1.85
CA SER A 66 18.86 11.20 1.55
C SER A 66 18.18 11.46 0.21
N SER A 67 18.33 12.65 -0.38
CA SER A 67 17.78 12.96 -1.72
C SER A 67 18.43 12.15 -2.83
N MET A 68 19.61 11.57 -2.56
CA MET A 68 20.36 10.72 -3.49
C MET A 68 19.84 9.28 -3.55
N VAL A 69 18.96 8.90 -2.63
CA VAL A 69 18.37 7.56 -2.60
C VAL A 69 17.18 7.51 -3.56
N ALA A 70 17.29 6.69 -4.60
CA ALA A 70 16.19 6.47 -5.54
C ALA A 70 15.09 5.63 -4.87
N SER A 71 13.93 6.24 -4.61
CA SER A 71 12.76 5.55 -4.09
C SER A 71 11.72 5.33 -5.18
N LEU A 72 11.15 4.13 -5.22
CA LEU A 72 10.02 3.78 -6.09
C LEU A 72 8.80 3.45 -5.21
N PRO A 73 8.01 4.46 -4.80
CA PRO A 73 6.89 4.26 -3.90
C PRO A 73 5.76 3.48 -4.60
N SER A 74 5.13 2.59 -3.85
CA SER A 74 3.95 1.82 -4.27
C SER A 74 3.02 1.66 -3.08
N GLY A 75 1.74 1.39 -3.33
CA GLY A 75 0.80 1.28 -2.25
C GLY A 75 -0.65 1.29 -2.70
N PHE A 76 -1.54 1.38 -1.71
CA PHE A 76 -2.97 1.45 -1.94
C PHE A 76 -3.68 2.23 -0.85
N ALA A 77 -4.80 2.83 -1.23
CA ALA A 77 -5.73 3.52 -0.34
C ALA A 77 -7.11 2.89 -0.43
N ILE A 78 -7.78 2.73 0.70
CA ILE A 78 -9.16 2.26 0.83
C ILE A 78 -9.96 3.42 1.40
N HIS A 79 -10.91 3.92 0.62
CA HIS A 79 -11.82 4.97 1.05
C HIS A 79 -13.25 4.40 1.17
N PRO A 80 -14.06 4.88 2.13
CA PRO A 80 -15.48 4.58 2.12
C PRO A 80 -16.09 5.08 0.80
N ASP A 81 -17.03 4.32 0.23
CA ASP A 81 -17.69 4.70 -1.03
C ASP A 81 -18.68 5.87 -0.89
N GLY A 82 -18.80 6.44 0.32
CA GLY A 82 -19.68 7.56 0.63
C GLY A 82 -21.16 7.17 0.76
N HIS A 83 -21.53 5.91 0.50
CA HIS A 83 -22.86 5.41 0.76
C HIS A 83 -22.98 5.06 2.24
N THR A 84 -23.03 6.09 3.09
CA THR A 84 -23.62 5.89 4.41
C THR A 84 -25.06 5.48 4.17
N GLY A 85 -25.46 4.28 4.58
CA GLY A 85 -26.87 3.91 4.64
C GLY A 85 -27.59 5.00 5.41
N HIS A 86 -28.22 5.92 4.68
CA HIS A 86 -28.84 7.08 5.27
C HIS A 86 -30.16 6.59 5.85
N GLY A 87 -30.08 6.01 7.05
CA GLY A 87 -31.16 5.98 8.00
C GLY A 87 -31.48 7.42 8.41
N THR A 88 -31.98 8.22 7.48
CA THR A 88 -32.75 9.41 7.82
C THR A 88 -34.05 8.90 8.39
N THR A 89 -34.13 8.94 9.71
CA THR A 89 -35.40 8.94 10.39
C THR A 89 -36.22 10.11 9.86
N ARG A 90 -37.26 9.81 9.07
CA ARG A 90 -38.59 10.45 9.14
C ARG A 90 -39.60 9.76 8.20
N ASN A 91 -40.43 8.94 8.85
CA ASN A 91 -41.90 8.94 8.75
C ASN A 91 -42.53 8.79 7.35
N ASP A 92 -42.96 7.57 7.01
CA ASP A 92 -44.33 7.07 7.23
C ASP A 92 -44.64 5.96 6.23
N ASN A 93 -45.18 4.85 6.75
CA ASN A 93 -45.96 3.83 6.03
C ASN A 93 -45.50 3.46 4.61
N GLU A 94 -44.68 2.42 4.48
CA GLU A 94 -44.96 1.27 3.60
C GLU A 94 -43.86 0.22 3.75
N GLY A 95 -44.27 -1.04 3.86
CA GLY A 95 -43.43 -2.20 4.12
C GLY A 95 -42.43 -2.49 3.01
N SER A 96 -41.34 -1.72 2.98
CA SER A 96 -40.19 -1.98 2.13
C SER A 96 -39.13 -2.67 2.96
N ASN A 97 -38.78 -3.88 2.53
CA ASN A 97 -37.63 -4.63 3.00
C ASN A 97 -36.37 -3.79 2.76
N PHE A 98 -35.97 -3.00 3.76
CA PHE A 98 -34.64 -2.39 3.78
C PHE A 98 -33.64 -3.53 3.98
N ASN A 99 -33.25 -4.15 2.86
CA ASN A 99 -31.91 -4.72 2.77
C ASN A 99 -30.97 -3.55 3.06
N GLU A 100 -30.43 -3.51 4.28
CA GLU A 100 -29.29 -2.67 4.62
C GLU A 100 -28.29 -2.81 3.48
N THR A 101 -28.19 -1.79 2.65
CA THR A 101 -27.23 -1.80 1.55
C THR A 101 -25.89 -1.62 2.25
N ALA A 102 -25.21 -2.73 2.49
CA ALA A 102 -23.87 -2.73 3.06
C ALA A 102 -23.03 -1.75 2.24
N GLY A 103 -22.54 -0.70 2.89
CA GLY A 103 -21.69 0.31 2.24
C GLY A 103 -20.46 -0.37 1.65
N GLY A 104 -20.01 0.10 0.49
CA GLY A 104 -18.82 -0.38 -0.18
C GLY A 104 -17.58 0.44 0.15
N CYS A 105 -16.50 0.14 -0.57
CA CYS A 105 -15.28 0.96 -0.54
C CYS A 105 -14.73 1.15 -1.95
N ILE A 106 -13.94 2.22 -2.11
CA ILE A 106 -13.15 2.49 -3.30
C ILE A 106 -11.70 2.15 -2.98
N LEU A 107 -11.16 1.15 -3.69
CA LEU A 107 -9.76 0.76 -3.62
C LEU A 107 -8.97 1.46 -4.74
N THR A 108 -8.02 2.31 -4.33
CA THR A 108 -7.05 2.95 -5.24
C THR A 108 -5.70 2.28 -5.06
N ILE A 109 -5.05 1.84 -6.14
CA ILE A 109 -3.72 1.22 -6.09
C ILE A 109 -2.78 1.99 -7.02
N ALA A 110 -1.56 2.24 -6.57
CA ALA A 110 -0.53 2.90 -7.36
C ALA A 110 0.80 2.15 -7.23
N PHE A 111 1.49 2.02 -8.36
CA PHE A 111 2.84 1.44 -8.41
C PHE A 111 3.76 2.35 -9.20
N GLN A 112 4.91 2.68 -8.61
CA GLN A 112 6.05 3.20 -9.35
C GLN A 112 7.03 2.05 -9.59
N ILE A 113 7.29 1.69 -10.85
CA ILE A 113 8.18 0.58 -11.21
C ILE A 113 9.19 1.05 -12.26
N LEU A 114 10.48 0.86 -11.98
CA LEU A 114 11.56 1.11 -12.92
C LEU A 114 11.91 -0.18 -13.64
N ILE A 115 11.52 -0.29 -14.92
CA ILE A 115 11.82 -1.47 -15.75
C ILE A 115 13.24 -1.38 -16.35
N ASN A 116 13.65 -0.18 -16.74
CA ASN A 116 15.00 0.09 -17.26
C ASN A 116 15.43 1.51 -16.88
N ASN A 117 16.72 1.69 -16.57
CA ASN A 117 17.33 2.97 -16.24
C ASN A 117 17.94 3.71 -17.45
N GLN A 118 17.89 3.14 -18.66
CA GLN A 118 18.40 3.72 -19.89
C GLN A 118 17.35 4.63 -20.56
N PRO A 119 17.67 5.91 -20.85
CA PRO A 119 16.78 6.77 -21.61
C PRO A 119 16.63 6.20 -23.02
N ASN A 120 15.39 6.03 -23.50
CA ASN A 120 15.00 5.46 -24.82
C ASN A 120 14.85 3.95 -24.91
N ASN A 121 14.89 3.21 -23.80
CA ASN A 121 14.56 1.80 -23.86
C ASN A 121 13.04 1.59 -23.94
N ASN A 122 12.57 0.87 -24.95
CA ASN A 122 11.15 0.56 -25.08
C ASN A 122 10.69 -0.40 -23.98
N ILE A 123 9.46 -0.20 -23.49
CA ILE A 123 8.79 -1.15 -22.61
C ILE A 123 8.47 -2.41 -23.42
N SER A 124 8.92 -3.59 -22.96
CA SER A 124 8.62 -4.85 -23.63
C SER A 124 7.21 -5.32 -23.28
N VAL A 125 6.61 -6.12 -24.16
CA VAL A 125 5.29 -6.76 -23.92
C VAL A 125 5.34 -7.65 -22.67
N GLU A 126 6.47 -8.32 -22.44
CA GLU A 126 6.70 -9.17 -21.26
C GLU A 126 6.68 -8.36 -19.95
N SER A 127 7.29 -7.17 -19.93
CA SER A 127 7.23 -6.29 -18.77
C SER A 127 5.81 -5.80 -18.48
N VAL A 128 5.04 -5.46 -19.53
CA VAL A 128 3.61 -5.08 -19.37
C VAL A 128 2.81 -6.23 -18.79
N GLU A 129 3.00 -7.45 -19.29
CA GLU A 129 2.31 -8.63 -18.78
C GLU A 129 2.64 -8.90 -17.31
N THR A 130 3.92 -8.74 -16.94
CA THR A 130 4.39 -8.90 -15.56
C THR A 130 3.76 -7.87 -14.63
N VAL A 131 3.71 -6.59 -15.03
CA VAL A 131 3.06 -5.53 -14.25
C VAL A 131 1.56 -5.76 -14.13
N SER A 132 0.90 -6.19 -15.21
CA SER A 132 -0.53 -6.54 -15.19
C SER A 132 -0.84 -7.69 -14.21
N LYS A 133 0.00 -8.73 -14.20
CA LYS A 133 -0.07 -9.84 -13.25
C LYS A 133 0.14 -9.36 -11.81
N LEU A 134 1.10 -8.46 -11.57
CA LEU A 134 1.36 -7.88 -10.26
C LEU A 134 0.15 -7.09 -9.73
N ILE A 135 -0.42 -6.22 -10.55
CA ILE A 135 -1.62 -5.43 -10.21
C ILE A 135 -2.79 -6.37 -9.88
N THR A 136 -3.06 -7.34 -10.76
CA THR A 136 -4.15 -8.31 -10.58
C THR A 136 -3.98 -9.14 -9.31
N CYS A 137 -2.77 -9.63 -9.05
CA CYS A 137 -2.44 -10.39 -7.85
C CYS A 137 -2.64 -9.54 -6.59
N THR A 138 -2.22 -8.28 -6.62
CA THR A 138 -2.36 -7.34 -5.49
C THR A 138 -3.84 -7.07 -5.19
N ILE A 139 -4.65 -6.76 -6.20
CA ILE A 139 -6.10 -6.56 -6.05
C ILE A 139 -6.74 -7.79 -5.42
N ARG A 140 -6.41 -8.99 -5.91
CA ARG A 140 -6.97 -10.24 -5.36
C ARG A 140 -6.60 -10.45 -3.89
N LYS A 141 -5.36 -10.19 -3.50
CA LYS A 141 -4.90 -10.33 -2.11
C LYS A 141 -5.57 -9.32 -1.18
N ILE A 142 -5.69 -8.06 -1.62
CA ILE A 142 -6.39 -7.02 -0.85
C ILE A 142 -7.86 -7.40 -0.67
N ASN A 143 -8.55 -7.78 -1.76
CA ASN A 143 -9.95 -8.19 -1.69
C ASN A 143 -10.16 -9.40 -0.76
N ALA A 144 -9.27 -10.40 -0.80
CA ALA A 144 -9.32 -11.54 0.10
C ALA A 144 -9.17 -11.11 1.56
N ALA A 145 -8.19 -10.26 1.87
CA ALA A 145 -7.96 -9.77 3.23
C ALA A 145 -9.15 -8.94 3.77
N ILE A 146 -9.83 -8.18 2.91
CA ILE A 146 -11.02 -7.40 3.31
C ILE A 146 -12.22 -8.32 3.58
N GLN A 147 -12.39 -9.39 2.79
CA GLN A 147 -13.50 -10.34 2.93
C GLN A 147 -13.35 -11.30 4.13
N GLU A 148 -12.15 -11.40 4.70
CA GLU A 148 -11.90 -12.19 5.91
C GLU A 148 -12.29 -11.45 7.21
N THR A 149 -12.78 -10.21 7.12
CA THR A 149 -13.25 -9.38 8.25
C THR A 149 -14.76 -9.46 8.44
#